data_AF-A0A150S4T4-F1
#
_entry.id   AF-A0A150S4T4-F1
#
_cell.length_a   1.000
_cell.length_b   1.000
_cell.length_c   1.000
_cell.angle_alpha   90.00
_cell.angle_beta   90.00
_cell.angle_gamma   90.00
#
_symmetry.space_group_name_H-M   'P 1'
#
loop_
_entity.id
_entity.type
_entity.pdbx_description
1 polymer ?
#
loop_
_entity_poly.entity_id
_entity_poly.type
_entity_poly.pdbx_seq_one_letter_code
_entity_poly.pdbx_strand_id
1 'polypeptide(L)'
;MNFLIWWDGDESRELLDGNTVTNFDGEGRGFTASGCTSINGSKSVPTLSADLFGDWREEVVFLCGDSLRIYTTDQITRRRIYTLMHDPQYRANVSAQNATYNQPPHTSFHIGDGMREPPRPDITVR
;
A
#
# COMPACT_ATOMS: atom_id res chain seq x y z
N MET A 1 12.14 -4.02 8.35
CA MET A 1 11.27 -3.01 7.72
C MET A 1 11.65 -2.93 6.25
N ASN A 2 10.75 -3.35 5.35
CA ASN A 2 11.03 -3.48 3.93
C ASN A 2 10.20 -2.53 3.05
N PHE A 3 8.92 -2.35 3.39
CA PHE A 3 7.97 -1.55 2.63
C PHE A 3 7.33 -0.48 3.52
N LEU A 4 6.79 0.55 2.86
CA LEU A 4 5.89 1.52 3.45
C LEU A 4 4.51 1.35 2.80
N ILE A 5 3.45 1.58 3.57
CA ILE A 5 2.07 1.38 3.11
C ILE A 5 1.12 2.38 3.74
N TRP A 6 0.15 2.90 2.99
CA TRP A 6 -1.02 3.57 3.59
C TRP A 6 -2.11 2.55 3.92
N TRP A 7 -2.32 2.30 5.21
CA TRP A 7 -3.19 1.24 5.72
C TRP A 7 -4.29 1.76 6.64
N ASP A 8 -4.00 2.70 7.54
CA ASP A 8 -4.99 3.17 8.52
C ASP A 8 -5.81 4.39 8.06
N GLY A 9 -6.14 5.30 8.97
CA GLY A 9 -7.10 6.38 8.72
C GLY A 9 -6.46 7.71 8.38
N ASP A 10 -5.19 7.91 8.75
CA ASP A 10 -4.49 9.17 8.62
C ASP A 10 -3.61 9.20 7.35
N GLU A 11 -2.73 10.20 7.24
CA GLU A 11 -1.88 10.41 6.06
C GLU A 11 -0.45 9.87 6.22
N SER A 12 -0.09 9.42 7.43
CA SER A 12 1.16 8.73 7.69
C SER A 12 1.21 7.41 6.93
N ARG A 13 2.43 6.90 6.76
CA ARG A 13 2.62 5.56 6.22
C ARG A 13 3.02 4.61 7.34
N GLU A 14 2.40 3.44 7.30
CA GLU A 14 2.69 2.32 8.17
C GLU A 14 3.85 1.51 7.57
N LEU A 15 4.41 0.63 8.40
CA LEU A 15 5.54 -0.21 8.01
C LEU A 15 5.04 -1.59 7.63
N LEU A 16 5.44 -2.06 6.45
CA LEU A 16 5.14 -3.41 5.97
C LEU A 16 6.42 -4.25 5.97
N ASP A 17 6.41 -5.32 6.76
CA ASP A 17 7.55 -6.23 6.91
C ASP A 17 7.04 -7.67 7.10
N GLY A 18 7.51 -8.59 6.24
CA GLY A 18 6.98 -9.94 6.23
C GLY A 18 5.50 -9.96 5.87
N ASN A 19 4.68 -10.50 6.78
CA ASN A 19 3.23 -10.58 6.63
C ASN A 19 2.48 -9.63 7.59
N THR A 20 3.18 -8.61 8.10
CA THR A 20 2.66 -7.70 9.12
C THR A 20 2.76 -6.25 8.67
N VAL A 21 1.68 -5.51 8.88
CA VAL A 21 1.63 -4.04 8.85
C VAL A 21 1.67 -3.55 10.30
N THR A 22 2.71 -2.82 10.65
CA THR A 22 2.85 -2.18 11.96
C THR A 22 2.69 -0.67 11.82
N ASN A 23 1.81 -0.11 12.63
CA ASN A 23 1.66 1.33 12.70
C ASN A 23 2.92 1.96 13.35
N PHE A 24 3.35 3.10 12.80
CA PHE A 24 4.59 3.77 13.18
C PHE A 24 4.38 4.91 14.20
N ASP A 25 3.30 5.67 14.07
CA ASP A 25 3.00 6.85 14.90
C ASP A 25 2.21 6.53 16.18
N GLY A 26 1.79 5.28 16.34
CA GLY A 26 0.94 4.79 17.42
C GLY A 26 -0.55 4.99 17.19
N GLU A 27 -0.96 5.57 16.06
CA GLU A 27 -2.35 5.94 15.76
C GLU A 27 -3.00 4.95 14.78
N GLY A 28 -3.49 3.81 15.28
CA GLY A 28 -4.23 2.88 14.42
C GLY A 28 -4.05 1.44 14.85
N ARG A 29 -4.64 0.53 14.08
CA ARG A 29 -4.51 -0.91 14.31
C ARG A 29 -3.58 -1.53 13.27
N GLY A 30 -2.50 -2.14 13.77
CA GLY A 30 -1.66 -3.02 12.97
C GLY A 30 -2.43 -4.26 12.50
N PHE A 31 -1.87 -4.94 11.50
CA PHE A 31 -2.48 -6.10 10.87
C PHE A 31 -1.43 -7.19 10.64
N THR A 32 -1.78 -8.45 10.92
CA THR A 32 -0.96 -9.62 10.56
C THR A 32 -1.79 -10.62 9.76
N ALA A 33 -1.33 -10.95 8.56
CA ALA A 33 -1.97 -11.93 7.69
C ALA A 33 -1.73 -13.36 8.19
N SER A 34 -2.58 -13.81 9.12
CA SER A 34 -2.49 -15.15 9.72
C SER A 34 -2.67 -16.27 8.68
N GLY A 35 -1.77 -17.24 8.70
CA GLY A 35 -1.74 -18.33 7.71
C GLY A 35 -1.19 -17.93 6.33
N CYS A 36 -0.57 -16.75 6.23
CA CYS A 36 0.04 -16.24 5.01
C CYS A 36 1.53 -15.96 5.21
N THR A 37 2.29 -15.98 4.11
CA THR A 37 3.74 -15.82 4.10
C THR A 37 4.17 -14.69 3.16
N SER A 38 5.25 -14.01 3.53
CA SER A 38 6.00 -13.17 2.61
C SER A 38 6.77 -14.01 1.58
N ILE A 39 7.29 -13.34 0.55
CA ILE A 39 8.08 -13.96 -0.52
C ILE A 39 9.53 -13.47 -0.52
N ASN A 40 10.36 -14.08 -1.37
CA ASN A 40 11.76 -13.71 -1.64
C ASN A 40 12.71 -13.84 -0.43
N GLY A 41 12.47 -14.81 0.45
CA GLY A 41 13.39 -15.19 1.53
C GLY A 41 13.62 -14.05 2.54
N SER A 42 14.88 -13.68 2.77
CA SER A 42 15.23 -12.60 3.71
C SER A 42 14.72 -11.22 3.29
N LYS A 43 14.32 -11.05 2.03
CA LYS A 43 13.69 -9.80 1.57
C LYS A 43 12.30 -9.61 2.16
N SER A 44 11.61 -10.69 2.55
CA SER A 44 10.37 -10.67 3.32
C SER A 44 9.37 -9.59 2.86
N VAL A 45 9.04 -9.60 1.56
CA VAL A 45 8.13 -8.65 0.89
C VAL A 45 6.77 -9.30 0.62
N PRO A 46 5.67 -8.52 0.45
CA PRO A 46 4.40 -9.07 -0.01
C PRO A 46 4.48 -9.60 -1.45
N THR A 47 3.46 -10.33 -1.89
CA THR A 47 3.29 -10.66 -3.31
C THR A 47 3.03 -9.39 -4.12
N LEU A 48 2.22 -8.48 -3.57
CA LEU A 48 1.94 -7.15 -4.11
C LEU A 48 1.44 -6.23 -2.98
N SER A 49 1.82 -4.96 -3.01
CA SER A 49 1.19 -3.86 -2.25
C SER A 49 0.72 -2.80 -3.24
N ALA A 50 -0.57 -2.52 -3.29
CA ALA A 50 -1.16 -1.54 -4.20
C ALA A 50 -2.58 -1.15 -3.77
N ASP A 51 -3.01 0.09 -4.01
CA ASP A 51 -4.44 0.44 -4.10
C ASP A 51 -5.02 -0.26 -5.34
N LEU A 52 -5.74 -1.35 -5.13
CA LEU A 52 -6.36 -2.15 -6.20
C LEU A 52 -7.86 -1.86 -6.30
N PHE A 53 -8.48 -1.52 -5.17
CA PHE A 53 -9.92 -1.29 -5.05
C PHE A 53 -10.25 -0.50 -3.79
N GLY A 54 -11.48 0.03 -3.72
CA GLY A 54 -11.94 0.77 -2.54
C GLY A 54 -11.57 2.25 -2.61
N ASP A 55 -11.02 2.78 -1.52
CA ASP A 55 -10.55 4.17 -1.47
C ASP A 55 -9.06 4.27 -1.82
N TRP A 56 -8.33 5.21 -1.24
CA TRP A 56 -6.96 5.53 -1.61
C TRP A 56 -5.92 4.68 -0.89
N ARG A 57 -6.33 3.91 0.11
CA ARG A 57 -5.43 3.08 0.93
C ARG A 57 -5.10 1.80 0.19
N GLU A 58 -3.95 1.25 0.53
CA GLU A 58 -3.35 0.19 -0.25
C GLU A 58 -3.77 -1.19 0.28
N GLU A 59 -4.16 -2.07 -0.64
CA GLU A 59 -4.27 -3.49 -0.36
C GLU A 59 -2.90 -4.17 -0.29
N VAL A 60 -2.85 -5.27 0.47
CA VAL A 60 -1.71 -6.18 0.46
C VAL A 60 -2.14 -7.58 0.01
N VAL A 61 -1.38 -8.14 -0.93
CA VAL A 61 -1.54 -9.50 -1.44
C VAL A 61 -0.46 -10.38 -0.85
N PHE A 62 -0.88 -11.51 -0.26
CA PHE A 62 0.02 -12.53 0.26
C PHE A 62 -0.32 -13.92 -0.28
N LEU A 63 0.69 -14.78 -0.33
CA LEU A 63 0.52 -16.21 -0.50
C LEU A 63 0.08 -16.84 0.83
N CYS A 64 -0.99 -17.63 0.81
CA CYS A 64 -1.57 -18.29 1.97
C CYS A 64 -1.89 -19.75 1.60
N GLY A 65 -0.93 -20.66 1.82
CA GLY A 65 -0.97 -22.01 1.25
C GLY A 65 -0.96 -21.94 -0.27
N ASP A 66 -1.96 -22.54 -0.92
CA ASP A 66 -2.09 -22.59 -2.38
C ASP A 66 -2.96 -21.45 -2.95
N SER A 67 -3.27 -20.43 -2.15
CA SER A 67 -4.14 -19.32 -2.53
C SER A 67 -3.45 -17.97 -2.36
N LEU A 68 -3.84 -16.99 -3.17
CA LEU A 68 -3.56 -15.59 -2.88
C LEU A 68 -4.71 -15.01 -2.07
N ARG A 69 -4.39 -14.27 -1.01
CA ARG A 69 -5.37 -13.46 -0.29
C ARG A 69 -5.02 -11.99 -0.43
N ILE A 70 -6.04 -11.20 -0.73
CA ILE A 70 -5.96 -9.75 -0.79
C ILE A 70 -6.61 -9.21 0.46
N TYR A 71 -5.89 -8.36 1.18
CA TYR A 71 -6.35 -7.72 2.39
C TYR A 71 -6.51 -6.23 2.13
N THR A 72 -7.67 -5.70 2.49
CA THR A 72 -7.98 -4.26 2.51
C THR A 72 -8.26 -3.83 3.93
N THR A 73 -8.09 -2.55 4.21
CA THR A 73 -8.32 -1.97 5.53
C THR A 73 -9.80 -1.79 5.82
N ASP A 74 -10.19 -1.98 7.07
CA ASP A 74 -11.53 -1.69 7.60
C ASP A 74 -11.57 -0.39 8.41
N GLN A 75 -10.43 0.30 8.53
CA GLN A 75 -10.31 1.50 9.34
C GLN A 75 -11.02 2.66 8.66
N ILE A 76 -11.63 3.56 9.43
CA ILE A 76 -12.36 4.70 8.86
C ILE A 76 -11.39 5.85 8.65
N THR A 77 -11.34 6.38 7.43
CA THR A 77 -10.62 7.63 7.12
C THR A 77 -11.61 8.77 6.86
N ARG A 78 -11.20 10.00 7.16
CA ARG A 78 -11.92 11.23 6.78
C ARG A 78 -11.40 11.81 5.46
N ARG A 79 -10.33 11.25 4.89
CA ARG A 79 -9.70 11.71 3.66
C ARG A 79 -10.33 11.06 2.45
N ARG A 80 -10.45 11.84 1.38
CA ARG A 80 -10.82 11.36 0.06
C ARG A 80 -9.74 11.78 -0.92
N ILE A 81 -8.93 10.83 -1.34
CA ILE A 81 -7.89 10.99 -2.35
C ILE A 81 -8.34 10.18 -3.57
N TYR A 82 -8.01 10.62 -4.78
CA TYR A 82 -8.22 9.79 -5.96
C TYR A 82 -7.45 8.47 -5.79
N THR A 83 -7.98 7.38 -6.37
CA THR A 83 -7.23 6.11 -6.41
C THR A 83 -5.81 6.38 -6.88
N LEU A 84 -4.84 5.83 -6.15
CA LEU A 84 -3.43 5.99 -6.40
C LEU A 84 -3.04 5.35 -7.73
N MET A 85 -3.84 4.42 -8.26
CA MET A 85 -3.65 3.86 -9.60
C MET A 85 -3.91 4.86 -10.74
N HIS A 86 -4.48 6.03 -10.43
CA HIS A 86 -4.56 7.17 -11.35
C HIS A 86 -3.42 8.18 -11.16
N ASP A 87 -2.53 7.99 -10.18
CA ASP A 87 -1.27 8.73 -10.09
C ASP A 87 -0.22 8.08 -11.02
N PRO A 88 0.38 8.81 -11.97
CA PRO A 88 1.26 8.23 -12.98
C PRO A 88 2.52 7.59 -12.39
N GLN A 89 3.09 8.18 -11.34
CA GLN A 89 4.31 7.66 -10.71
C GLN A 89 4.00 6.40 -9.88
N TYR A 90 2.96 6.46 -9.05
CA TYR A 90 2.51 5.33 -8.25
C TYR A 90 2.15 4.14 -9.16
N ARG A 91 1.35 4.37 -10.20
CA ARG A 91 0.94 3.34 -11.15
C ARG A 91 2.11 2.70 -11.89
N ALA A 92 3.12 3.49 -12.24
CA ALA A 92 4.37 2.99 -12.83
C ALA A 92 5.16 2.15 -11.81
N ASN A 93 5.30 2.61 -10.57
CA ASN A 93 6.01 1.88 -9.52
C ASN A 93 5.32 0.56 -9.17
N VAL A 94 3.97 0.51 -9.12
CA VAL A 94 3.23 -0.75 -8.96
C VAL A 94 3.56 -1.73 -10.09
N SER A 95 3.65 -1.25 -11.34
CA SER A 95 4.02 -2.11 -12.47
C SER A 95 5.45 -2.63 -12.43
N ALA A 96 6.35 -1.89 -11.77
CA ALA A 96 7.74 -2.26 -11.61
C ALA A 96 8.02 -2.96 -10.27
N GLN A 97 7.03 -3.14 -9.40
CA GLN A 97 7.22 -3.65 -8.04
C GLN A 97 7.82 -5.06 -8.04
N ASN A 98 7.56 -5.88 -9.06
CA ASN A 98 8.13 -7.23 -9.17
C ASN A 98 9.57 -7.25 -9.70
N ALA A 99 10.13 -6.10 -10.09
CA ALA A 99 11.45 -6.04 -10.69
C ALA A 99 12.54 -6.20 -9.62
N THR A 100 13.38 -7.23 -9.78
CA THR A 100 14.55 -7.48 -8.93
C THR A 100 14.22 -7.52 -7.43
N TYR A 101 14.71 -6.56 -6.64
CA TYR A 101 14.31 -6.39 -5.25
C TYR A 101 13.16 -5.41 -5.17
N ASN A 102 11.97 -5.95 -4.89
CA ASN A 102 10.73 -5.19 -4.82
C ASN A 102 10.89 -3.94 -3.95
N GLN A 103 10.37 -2.81 -4.42
CA GLN A 103 10.36 -1.53 -3.69
C GLN A 103 8.93 -1.02 -3.53
N PRO A 104 8.61 -0.30 -2.44
CA PRO A 104 7.27 0.27 -2.25
C PRO A 104 6.96 1.33 -3.30
N PRO A 105 5.70 1.45 -3.75
CA PRO A 105 5.28 2.51 -4.65
C PRO A 105 5.26 3.87 -3.94
N HIS A 106 5.39 4.95 -4.72
CA HIS A 106 5.39 6.33 -4.23
C HIS A 106 4.56 7.20 -5.17
N THR A 107 3.75 8.09 -4.61
CA THR A 107 2.93 9.06 -5.35
C THR A 107 3.78 10.18 -5.94
N SER A 108 3.31 10.79 -7.04
CA SER A 108 3.95 11.99 -7.62
C SER A 108 3.76 13.27 -6.79
N PHE A 109 2.90 13.21 -5.76
CA PHE A 109 2.61 14.29 -4.83
C PHE A 109 2.75 13.81 -3.38
N HIS A 110 2.92 14.77 -2.46
CA HIS A 110 3.06 14.50 -1.03
C HIS A 110 1.72 14.09 -0.40
N ILE A 111 1.69 12.94 0.27
CA ILE A 111 0.63 12.52 1.19
C ILE A 111 1.30 12.33 2.56
N GLY A 112 0.82 13.08 3.54
CA GLY A 112 1.38 13.14 4.88
C GLY A 112 0.98 14.43 5.57
N ASP A 113 1.49 14.65 6.78
CA ASP A 113 1.21 15.87 7.52
C ASP A 113 1.56 17.12 6.69
N GLY A 114 0.69 18.13 6.79
CA GLY A 114 0.79 19.38 6.03
C GLY A 114 0.60 19.25 4.52
N MET A 115 0.08 18.12 4.01
CA MET A 115 -0.18 17.97 2.57
C MET A 115 -1.15 19.03 2.03
N ARG A 116 -0.91 19.43 0.78
CA ARG A 116 -1.88 20.20 -0.01
C ARG A 116 -2.97 19.26 -0.51
N GLU A 117 -4.09 19.84 -0.97
CA GLU A 117 -5.12 19.06 -1.66
C GLU A 117 -4.51 18.30 -2.85
N PRO A 118 -4.70 16.96 -2.94
CA PRO A 118 -4.18 16.18 -4.06
C PRO A 118 -4.66 16.71 -5.40
N PRO A 119 -3.78 16.79 -6.41
CA PRO A 119 -4.18 17.28 -7.72
C PRO A 119 -5.20 16.32 -8.35
N ARG A 120 -6.13 16.87 -9.14
CA ARG A 120 -6.96 16.05 -10.02
C ARG A 120 -6.05 15.37 -11.06
N PRO A 121 -6.14 14.03 -11.24
CA PRO A 121 -5.37 13.34 -12.25
C PRO A 121 -5.67 13.87 -13.66
N ASP A 122 -4.61 14.18 -14.42
CA ASP A 122 -4.69 14.51 -15.85
C ASP A 122 -4.56 13.23 -16.68
N ILE A 123 -5.68 12.52 -16.82
CA ILE A 123 -5.74 11.21 -17.48
C ILE A 123 -6.94 11.13 -18.42
N THR A 124 -6.81 10.33 -19.46
CA THR A 124 -7.90 9.97 -20.37
C THR A 124 -7.95 8.45 -20.51
N VAL A 125 -9.15 7.87 -20.45
CA VAL A 125 -9.39 6.43 -20.63
C VAL A 125 -9.83 6.17 -22.07
N ARG A 126 -9.43 5.03 -22.64
CA ARG A 126 -9.78 4.61 -24.01
C ARG A 126 -11.02 3.73 -24.03
#